data_AF-A0A965UK73-F1
#
_entry.id   AF-A0A965UK73-F1
#
_cell.length_a   1.000
_cell.length_b   1.000
_cell.length_c   1.000
_cell.angle_alpha   90.00
_cell.angle_beta   90.00
_cell.angle_gamma   90.00
#
_symmetry.space_group_name_H-M   'P 1'
#
loop_
_entity.id
_entity.type
_entity.pdbx_description
1 polymer ?
#
loop_
_entity_poly.entity_id
_entity_poly.type
_entity_poly.pdbx_seq_one_letter_code
_entity_poly.pdbx_strand_id
1 'polypeptide(L)'
;MLAAPYRETIAGWVSQAAEACYAERSALSRIAAALLILAAAWGQIPMPRLPAAPAVTVDVETPSVEMQQLVKPVAESLKALPMGDRMLWAQTWNKAATVVAGDAVTTEVVFTDTRSLRMFTTLAIDIAWRRIGQHQPGEIPGLRDAVEEAYNTATGRDVVPVDASVRQRYCDFAKAIAWAGMNGG
;
A
#
# COMPACT_ATOMS: atom_id res chain seq x y z
N MET A 1 60.76 -29.26 -44.30
CA MET A 1 60.78 -29.28 -42.81
C MET A 1 60.80 -27.85 -42.32
N LEU A 2 59.74 -27.32 -41.66
CA LEU A 2 59.78 -26.06 -40.85
C LEU A 2 58.43 -25.63 -40.22
N ALA A 3 57.45 -26.52 -39.99
CA ALA A 3 56.17 -26.16 -39.35
C ALA A 3 55.78 -27.06 -38.16
N ALA A 4 56.74 -27.78 -37.58
CA ALA A 4 56.50 -28.71 -36.48
C ALA A 4 56.63 -28.10 -35.05
N PRO A 5 57.53 -27.16 -34.73
CA PRO A 5 57.77 -26.81 -33.31
C PRO A 5 56.76 -25.80 -32.72
N TYR A 6 55.95 -25.13 -33.54
CA TYR A 6 55.00 -24.12 -33.06
C TYR A 6 53.63 -24.68 -32.69
N ARG A 7 53.25 -25.87 -33.19
CA ARG A 7 51.93 -26.47 -32.89
C ARG A 7 51.81 -26.92 -31.44
N GLU A 8 52.86 -27.54 -30.91
CA GLU A 8 52.90 -27.97 -29.50
C GLU A 8 52.97 -26.77 -28.55
N THR A 9 53.69 -25.72 -28.94
CA THR A 9 53.79 -24.47 -28.18
C THR A 9 52.45 -23.73 -28.12
N ILE A 10 51.73 -23.64 -29.25
CA ILE A 10 50.39 -23.02 -29.31
C ILE A 10 49.37 -23.85 -28.52
N ALA A 11 49.43 -25.19 -28.61
CA ALA A 11 48.56 -26.06 -27.83
C ALA A 11 48.78 -25.90 -26.32
N GLY A 12 50.03 -25.75 -25.88
CA GLY A 12 50.38 -25.48 -24.48
C GLY A 12 49.91 -24.11 -23.96
N TRP A 13 49.95 -23.07 -24.79
CA TRP A 13 49.40 -21.75 -24.42
C TRP A 13 47.88 -21.77 -24.33
N VAL A 14 47.21 -22.52 -25.20
CA VAL A 14 45.75 -22.68 -25.17
C VAL A 14 45.31 -23.48 -23.94
N SER A 15 46.04 -24.54 -23.56
CA SER A 15 45.72 -25.31 -22.35
C SER A 15 45.96 -24.50 -21.06
N GLN A 16 47.05 -23.73 -20.98
CA GLN A 16 47.31 -22.83 -19.84
C GLN A 16 46.29 -21.71 -19.74
N ALA A 17 45.87 -21.13 -20.87
CA ALA A 17 44.81 -20.12 -20.90
C ALA A 17 43.45 -20.71 -20.48
N ALA A 18 43.16 -21.96 -20.88
CA ALA A 18 41.96 -22.67 -20.44
C ALA A 18 41.99 -22.95 -18.94
N GLU A 19 43.10 -23.44 -18.39
CA GLU A 19 43.26 -23.68 -16.95
C GLU A 19 43.18 -22.39 -16.12
N ALA A 20 43.77 -21.29 -16.59
CA ALA A 20 43.65 -19.97 -15.95
C ALA A 20 42.19 -19.44 -15.98
N CYS A 21 41.48 -19.64 -17.09
CA CYS A 21 40.05 -19.32 -17.20
C CYS A 21 39.18 -20.16 -16.25
N TYR A 22 39.53 -21.43 -16.04
CA TYR A 22 38.83 -22.30 -15.10
C TYR A 22 39.13 -21.93 -13.64
N ALA A 23 40.37 -21.61 -13.31
CA ALA A 23 40.79 -21.18 -11.98
C ALA A 23 40.14 -19.85 -11.58
N GLU A 24 39.99 -18.92 -12.52
CA GLU A 24 39.45 -17.57 -12.29
C GLU A 24 37.99 -17.43 -12.76
N ARG A 25 37.27 -18.54 -12.94
CA ARG A 25 35.86 -18.55 -13.42
C ARG A 25 34.96 -17.63 -12.59
N SER A 26 35.21 -17.51 -11.28
CA SER A 26 34.49 -16.57 -10.40
C SER A 26 34.87 -15.10 -10.64
N ALA A 27 36.14 -14.81 -10.93
CA ALA A 27 36.58 -13.45 -11.23
C ALA A 27 36.11 -13.01 -12.61
N LEU A 28 36.23 -13.88 -13.62
CA LEU A 28 35.75 -13.62 -14.99
C LEU A 28 34.24 -13.44 -15.06
N SER A 29 33.47 -14.24 -14.31
CA SER A 29 32.01 -14.06 -14.23
C SER A 29 31.61 -12.77 -13.53
N ARG A 30 32.36 -12.33 -12.51
CA ARG A 30 32.15 -11.03 -11.85
C ARG A 30 32.51 -9.86 -12.78
N ILE A 31 33.60 -9.97 -13.53
CA ILE A 31 34.01 -8.96 -14.53
C ILE A 31 32.95 -8.87 -15.64
N ALA A 32 32.49 -10.01 -16.15
CA ALA A 32 31.42 -10.05 -17.14
C ALA A 32 30.12 -9.43 -16.59
N ALA A 33 29.73 -9.75 -15.36
CA ALA A 33 28.56 -9.14 -14.71
C ALA A 33 28.71 -7.62 -14.56
N ALA A 34 29.88 -7.13 -14.15
CA ALA A 34 30.16 -5.70 -14.04
C ALA A 34 30.08 -4.99 -15.41
N LEU A 35 30.63 -5.60 -16.46
CA LEU A 35 30.54 -5.08 -17.83
C LEU A 35 29.10 -5.07 -18.36
N LEU A 36 28.29 -6.07 -18.04
CA LEU A 36 26.87 -6.10 -18.39
C LEU A 36 26.07 -5.01 -17.67
N ILE A 37 26.39 -4.72 -16.39
CA ILE A 37 25.76 -3.62 -15.65
C ILE A 37 26.16 -2.27 -16.24
N LEU A 38 27.43 -2.06 -16.60
CA LEU A 38 27.90 -0.84 -17.24
C LEU A 38 27.27 -0.65 -18.63
N ALA A 39 27.18 -1.71 -19.43
CA ALA A 39 26.52 -1.69 -20.73
C ALA A 39 25.00 -1.42 -20.60
N ALA A 40 24.35 -1.95 -19.56
CA ALA A 40 22.95 -1.66 -19.26
C ALA A 40 22.75 -0.20 -18.80
N ALA A 41 23.67 0.36 -18.01
CA ALA A 41 23.64 1.75 -17.56
C ALA A 41 23.82 2.76 -18.72
N TRP A 42 24.55 2.38 -19.77
CA TRP A 42 24.71 3.16 -21.01
C TRP A 42 23.63 2.88 -22.07
N GLY A 43 22.60 2.09 -21.74
CA GLY A 43 21.47 1.83 -22.61
C GLY A 43 21.74 0.89 -23.79
N GLN A 44 22.89 0.23 -23.81
CA GLN A 44 23.25 -0.76 -24.85
C GLN A 44 22.54 -2.11 -24.62
N ILE A 45 22.12 -2.39 -23.39
CA ILE A 45 21.42 -3.63 -23.01
C ILE A 45 20.16 -3.25 -22.21
N PRO A 46 18.99 -3.83 -22.53
CA PRO A 46 17.77 -3.60 -21.76
C PRO A 46 17.96 -4.11 -20.31
N MET A 47 17.79 -3.23 -19.34
CA MET A 47 17.81 -3.59 -17.92
C MET A 47 16.77 -4.69 -17.64
N PRO A 48 17.11 -5.75 -16.90
CA PRO A 48 16.12 -6.71 -16.41
C PRO A 48 15.11 -5.94 -15.55
N ARG A 49 13.91 -5.78 -16.09
CA ARG A 49 12.80 -5.21 -15.33
C ARG A 49 12.34 -6.30 -14.36
N LEU A 50 12.37 -6.00 -13.07
CA LEU A 50 11.63 -6.80 -12.12
C LEU A 50 10.18 -6.86 -12.61
N PRO A 51 9.52 -8.04 -12.57
CA PRO A 51 8.11 -8.11 -12.89
C PRO A 51 7.40 -7.04 -12.07
N ALA A 52 6.66 -6.15 -12.76
CA ALA A 52 5.92 -5.11 -12.09
C ALA A 52 5.04 -5.79 -11.03
N ALA A 53 5.21 -5.40 -9.77
CA ALA A 53 4.31 -5.86 -8.73
C ALA A 53 2.88 -5.51 -9.18
N PRO A 54 1.91 -6.43 -9.00
CA PRO A 54 0.54 -6.13 -9.36
C PRO A 54 0.12 -4.83 -8.66
N ALA A 55 -0.47 -3.91 -9.43
CA ALA A 55 -0.99 -2.68 -8.87
C ALA A 55 -1.99 -3.05 -7.78
N VAL A 56 -1.70 -2.68 -6.53
CA VAL A 56 -2.63 -2.89 -5.43
C VAL A 56 -3.80 -1.95 -5.71
N THR A 57 -4.98 -2.51 -5.98
CA THR A 57 -6.21 -1.74 -6.11
C THR A 57 -6.96 -1.81 -4.79
N VAL A 58 -7.49 -0.66 -4.35
CA VAL A 58 -8.45 -0.62 -3.25
C VAL A 58 -9.82 -0.53 -3.88
N ASP A 59 -10.58 -1.62 -3.78
CA ASP A 59 -11.98 -1.62 -4.19
C ASP A 59 -12.80 -0.88 -3.13
N VAL A 60 -13.57 0.12 -3.57
CA VAL A 60 -14.45 0.91 -2.71
C VAL A 60 -15.85 0.88 -3.32
N GLU A 61 -16.81 0.50 -2.50
CA GLU A 61 -18.22 0.49 -2.90
C GLU A 61 -18.70 1.94 -3.08
N THR A 62 -19.45 2.20 -4.16
CA THR A 62 -20.06 3.52 -4.39
C THR A 62 -21.20 3.73 -3.39
N PRO A 63 -21.12 4.73 -2.49
CA PRO A 63 -22.14 4.96 -1.47
C PRO A 63 -23.36 5.69 -2.06
N SER A 64 -24.45 5.77 -1.29
CA SER A 64 -25.65 6.53 -1.68
C SER A 64 -25.35 8.02 -1.91
N VAL A 65 -26.22 8.72 -2.64
CA VAL A 65 -26.03 10.14 -2.94
C VAL A 65 -25.95 10.98 -1.66
N GLU A 66 -26.77 10.66 -0.66
CA GLU A 66 -26.75 11.34 0.64
C GLU A 66 -25.39 11.17 1.34
N MET A 67 -24.84 9.94 1.32
CA MET A 67 -23.55 9.63 1.90
C MET A 67 -22.39 10.28 1.14
N GLN A 68 -22.48 10.37 -0.19
CA GLN A 68 -21.49 11.11 -1.00
C GLN A 68 -21.45 12.60 -0.63
N GLN A 69 -22.64 13.21 -0.45
CA GLN A 69 -22.72 14.62 -0.03
C GLN A 69 -22.16 14.80 1.38
N LEU A 70 -22.45 13.88 2.29
CA LEU A 70 -21.96 13.91 3.67
C LEU A 70 -20.42 13.90 3.74
N VAL A 71 -19.78 13.05 2.93
CA VAL A 71 -18.32 12.88 2.94
C VAL A 71 -17.57 13.80 1.98
N LYS A 72 -18.27 14.68 1.25
CA LYS A 72 -17.66 15.62 0.30
C LYS A 72 -16.55 16.48 0.95
N PRO A 73 -16.72 17.06 2.15
CA PRO A 73 -15.65 17.85 2.78
C PRO A 73 -14.40 17.02 3.11
N VAL A 74 -14.59 15.73 3.41
CA VAL A 74 -13.48 14.77 3.62
C VAL A 74 -12.74 14.55 2.31
N ALA A 75 -13.47 14.33 1.21
CA ALA A 75 -12.87 14.12 -0.10
C ALA A 75 -12.04 15.32 -0.58
N GLU A 76 -12.55 16.54 -0.40
CA GLU A 76 -11.82 17.77 -0.72
C GLU A 76 -10.51 17.89 0.08
N SER A 77 -10.53 17.48 1.36
CA SER A 77 -9.35 17.51 2.23
C SER A 77 -8.28 16.48 1.81
N LEU A 78 -8.70 15.34 1.26
CA LEU A 78 -7.81 14.24 0.87
C LEU A 78 -7.29 14.37 -0.57
N LYS A 79 -7.88 15.25 -1.39
CA LYS A 79 -7.59 15.38 -2.83
C LYS A 79 -6.11 15.66 -3.13
N ALA A 80 -5.46 16.45 -2.28
CA ALA A 80 -4.06 16.84 -2.45
C ALA A 80 -3.05 15.77 -2.00
N LEU A 81 -3.52 14.69 -1.35
CA LEU A 81 -2.63 13.66 -0.84
C LEU A 81 -2.11 12.72 -1.93
N PRO A 82 -0.89 12.18 -1.76
CA PRO A 82 -0.40 11.07 -2.56
C PRO A 82 -1.39 9.90 -2.60
N MET A 83 -1.42 9.19 -3.73
CA MET A 83 -2.32 8.04 -3.90
C MET A 83 -2.10 6.95 -2.84
N GLY A 84 -0.86 6.75 -2.38
CA GLY A 84 -0.54 5.79 -1.31
C GLY A 84 -1.29 6.10 0.00
N ASP A 85 -1.34 7.36 0.39
CA ASP A 85 -2.03 7.80 1.61
C ASP A 85 -3.54 7.72 1.45
N ARG A 86 -4.06 8.09 0.28
CA ARG A 86 -5.47 7.91 -0.09
C ARG A 86 -5.90 6.44 -0.04
N MET A 87 -5.04 5.53 -0.50
CA MET A 87 -5.28 4.08 -0.41
C MET A 87 -5.23 3.57 1.02
N LEU A 88 -4.25 4.02 1.82
CA LEU A 88 -4.16 3.68 3.25
C LEU A 88 -5.41 4.13 4.00
N TRP A 89 -5.87 5.36 3.73
CA TRP A 89 -7.12 5.90 4.25
C TRP A 89 -8.29 4.98 3.91
N ALA A 90 -8.50 4.69 2.63
CA ALA A 90 -9.60 3.87 2.17
C ALA A 90 -9.59 2.45 2.77
N GLN A 91 -8.42 1.81 2.82
CA GLN A 91 -8.27 0.48 3.42
C GLN A 91 -8.57 0.47 4.92
N THR A 92 -8.18 1.52 5.64
CA THR A 92 -8.45 1.66 7.07
C THR A 92 -9.94 1.65 7.33
N TRP A 93 -10.68 2.47 6.58
CA TRP A 93 -12.12 2.62 6.75
C TRP A 93 -12.92 1.40 6.27
N ASN A 94 -12.52 0.76 5.17
CA ASN A 94 -13.11 -0.51 4.74
C ASN A 94 -12.93 -1.62 5.79
N LYS A 95 -11.74 -1.71 6.40
CA LYS A 95 -11.47 -2.68 7.47
C LYS A 95 -12.26 -2.34 8.74
N ALA A 96 -12.38 -1.06 9.09
CA ALA A 96 -13.22 -0.63 10.21
C ALA A 96 -14.68 -1.05 10.02
N ALA A 97 -15.24 -0.84 8.82
CA ALA A 97 -16.59 -1.32 8.47
C ALA A 97 -16.69 -2.85 8.61
N THR A 98 -15.68 -3.59 8.15
CA THR A 98 -15.65 -5.06 8.24
C THR A 98 -15.64 -5.56 9.68
N VAL A 99 -14.84 -4.94 10.56
CA VAL A 99 -14.75 -5.31 11.98
C VAL A 99 -16.09 -5.04 12.69
N VAL A 100 -16.69 -3.87 12.45
CA VAL A 100 -17.96 -3.49 13.08
C VAL A 100 -19.12 -4.34 12.54
N ALA A 101 -19.12 -4.70 11.25
CA ALA A 101 -20.07 -5.67 10.70
C ALA A 101 -19.91 -7.06 11.32
N GLY A 102 -18.67 -7.50 11.57
CA GLY A 102 -18.35 -8.79 12.17
C GLY A 102 -18.87 -8.96 13.59
N ASP A 103 -18.93 -7.88 14.38
CA ASP A 103 -19.49 -7.88 15.73
C ASP A 103 -20.96 -8.34 15.80
N ALA A 104 -21.71 -8.24 14.69
CA ALA A 104 -23.08 -8.73 14.61
C ALA A 104 -23.21 -10.26 14.70
N VAL A 105 -22.15 -10.98 14.35
CA VAL A 105 -22.15 -12.45 14.21
C VAL A 105 -21.20 -13.14 15.19
N THR A 106 -20.50 -12.38 16.05
CA THR A 106 -19.65 -12.91 17.11
C THR A 106 -20.47 -13.20 18.37
N THR A 107 -20.05 -14.23 19.11
CA THR A 107 -20.67 -14.59 20.40
C THR A 107 -20.39 -13.57 21.50
N GLU A 108 -19.28 -12.84 21.38
CA GLU A 108 -18.91 -11.76 22.29
C GLU A 108 -19.20 -10.42 21.62
N VAL A 109 -19.98 -9.57 22.30
CA VAL A 109 -20.30 -8.22 21.86
C VAL A 109 -19.15 -7.30 22.27
N VAL A 110 -18.39 -6.84 21.27
CA VAL A 110 -17.25 -5.94 21.45
C VAL A 110 -17.71 -4.48 21.49
N PHE A 111 -18.74 -4.13 20.70
CA PHE A 111 -19.26 -2.76 20.64
C PHE A 111 -20.58 -2.64 21.40
N THR A 112 -20.51 -2.26 22.67
CA THR A 112 -21.71 -2.16 23.53
C THR A 112 -22.53 -0.90 23.27
N ASP A 113 -21.86 0.23 23.03
CA ASP A 113 -22.48 1.54 22.81
C ASP A 113 -21.71 2.40 21.80
N THR A 114 -22.29 3.52 21.37
CA THR A 114 -21.64 4.44 20.42
C THR A 114 -20.32 5.04 20.92
N ARG A 115 -20.04 5.02 22.23
CA ARG A 115 -18.74 5.42 22.79
C ARG A 115 -17.66 4.39 22.46
N SER A 116 -17.97 3.10 22.58
CA SER A 116 -17.05 2.01 22.19
C SER A 116 -16.71 2.07 20.69
N LEU A 117 -17.69 2.36 19.82
CA LEU A 117 -17.44 2.57 18.38
C LEU A 117 -16.55 3.78 18.11
N ARG A 118 -16.77 4.89 18.82
CA ARG A 118 -15.94 6.10 18.69
C ARG A 118 -14.51 5.82 19.13
N MET A 119 -14.31 5.15 20.27
CA MET A 119 -12.99 4.75 20.77
C MET A 119 -12.26 3.84 19.77
N PHE A 120 -12.96 2.85 19.21
CA PHE A 120 -12.41 1.98 18.18
C PHE A 120 -11.99 2.77 16.94
N THR A 121 -12.83 3.68 16.46
CA THR A 121 -12.56 4.52 15.29
C THR A 121 -11.33 5.39 15.53
N THR A 122 -11.24 6.04 16.70
CA THR A 122 -10.06 6.83 17.08
C THR A 122 -8.80 5.97 17.12
N LEU A 123 -8.87 4.76 17.69
CA LEU A 123 -7.72 3.84 17.75
C LEU A 123 -7.30 3.38 16.35
N ALA A 124 -8.26 3.02 15.49
CA ALA A 124 -8.00 2.61 14.12
C ALA A 124 -7.28 3.71 13.33
N ILE A 125 -7.74 4.96 13.45
CA ILE A 125 -7.10 6.11 12.81
C ILE A 125 -5.74 6.42 13.44
N ASP A 126 -5.58 6.34 14.77
CA ASP A 126 -4.27 6.53 15.41
C ASP A 126 -3.22 5.55 14.87
N ILE A 127 -3.60 4.28 14.73
CA ILE A 127 -2.70 3.25 14.21
C ILE A 127 -2.42 3.49 12.73
N ALA A 128 -3.47 3.55 11.91
CA ALA A 128 -3.28 3.60 10.47
C ALA A 128 -2.76 4.95 9.99
N TRP A 129 -3.34 6.05 10.44
CA TRP A 129 -3.00 7.39 9.94
C TRP A 129 -1.73 7.93 10.59
N ARG A 130 -1.63 7.86 11.93
CA ARG A 130 -0.48 8.43 12.64
C ARG A 130 0.73 7.51 12.63
N ARG A 131 0.56 6.21 12.92
CA ARG A 131 1.70 5.29 13.07
C ARG A 131 2.17 4.67 11.76
N ILE A 132 1.23 4.28 10.89
CA ILE A 132 1.60 3.68 9.60
C ILE A 132 1.81 4.77 8.55
N GLY A 133 0.85 5.68 8.39
CA GLY A 133 0.92 6.80 7.44
C GLY A 133 1.86 7.94 7.85
N GLN A 134 2.37 7.92 9.10
CA GLN A 134 3.26 8.96 9.63
C GLN A 134 2.68 10.38 9.60
N HIS A 135 1.35 10.51 9.50
CA HIS A 135 0.68 11.82 9.49
C HIS A 135 0.52 12.37 10.91
N GLN A 136 0.78 13.66 11.09
CA GLN A 136 0.57 14.34 12.36
C GLN A 136 -0.90 14.78 12.54
N PRO A 137 -1.42 14.80 13.78
CA PRO A 137 -2.72 15.41 14.05
C PRO A 137 -2.75 16.86 13.58
N GLY A 138 -3.74 17.20 12.75
CA GLY A 138 -3.90 18.56 12.21
C GLY A 138 -3.01 18.91 11.02
N GLU A 139 -2.20 17.95 10.51
CA GLU A 139 -1.39 18.15 9.30
C GLU A 139 -2.24 18.53 8.09
N ILE A 140 -3.42 17.94 7.97
CA ILE A 140 -4.38 18.20 6.89
C ILE A 140 -5.48 19.10 7.45
N PRO A 141 -5.52 20.40 7.08
CA PRO A 141 -6.50 21.33 7.59
C PRO A 141 -7.93 20.87 7.30
N GLY A 142 -8.80 20.92 8.30
CA GLY A 142 -10.23 20.62 8.16
C GLY A 142 -10.60 19.13 8.05
N LEU A 143 -9.65 18.23 7.81
CA LEU A 143 -9.95 16.79 7.67
C LEU A 143 -10.58 16.21 8.94
N ARG A 144 -10.01 16.55 10.10
CA ARG A 144 -10.50 16.06 11.39
C ARG A 144 -11.95 16.49 11.62
N ASP A 145 -12.22 17.78 11.48
CA ASP A 145 -13.55 18.35 11.74
C ASP A 145 -14.58 17.80 10.74
N ALA A 146 -14.18 17.64 9.48
CA ALA A 146 -15.02 17.03 8.45
C ALA A 146 -15.39 15.57 8.79
N VAL A 147 -14.43 14.78 9.27
CA VAL A 147 -14.66 13.38 9.66
C VAL A 147 -15.51 13.30 10.92
N GLU A 148 -15.24 14.13 11.93
CA GLU A 148 -16.02 14.17 13.17
C GLU A 148 -17.47 14.58 12.91
N GLU A 149 -17.71 15.58 12.06
CA GLU A 149 -19.07 15.99 11.73
C GLU A 149 -19.81 14.97 10.87
N ALA A 150 -19.14 14.34 9.90
CA ALA A 150 -19.71 13.25 9.13
C ALA A 150 -20.06 12.04 10.02
N TYR A 151 -19.18 11.69 10.98
CA TYR A 151 -19.43 10.65 11.97
C TYR A 151 -20.66 11.00 12.81
N ASN A 152 -20.69 12.20 13.39
CA ASN A 152 -21.80 12.66 14.23
C ASN A 152 -23.14 12.61 13.51
N THR A 153 -23.15 12.99 12.23
CA THR A 153 -24.35 12.99 11.40
C THR A 153 -24.83 11.56 11.11
N ALA A 154 -23.91 10.64 10.82
CA ALA A 154 -24.25 9.26 10.49
C ALA A 154 -24.66 8.42 11.71
N THR A 155 -23.92 8.51 12.81
CA THR A 155 -24.13 7.64 13.98
C THR A 155 -24.97 8.28 15.08
N GLY A 156 -25.12 9.61 15.06
CA GLY A 156 -25.68 10.40 16.16
C GLY A 156 -24.63 10.83 17.18
N ARG A 157 -24.99 11.83 18.01
CA ARG A 157 -24.16 12.39 19.08
C ARG A 157 -24.44 11.76 20.45
N ASP A 158 -25.61 11.14 20.61
CA ASP A 158 -26.02 10.54 21.86
C ASP A 158 -25.33 9.19 22.10
N VAL A 159 -25.13 8.87 23.39
CA VAL A 159 -24.64 7.56 23.80
C VAL A 159 -25.80 6.58 23.79
N VAL A 160 -25.85 5.72 22.78
CA VAL A 160 -26.90 4.72 22.60
C VAL A 160 -26.28 3.33 22.42
N PRO A 161 -27.01 2.25 22.78
CA PRO A 161 -26.56 0.88 22.49
C PRO A 161 -26.30 0.68 20.99
N VAL A 162 -25.28 -0.11 20.65
CA VAL A 162 -25.03 -0.49 19.25
C VAL A 162 -25.97 -1.61 18.84
N ASP A 163 -27.13 -1.21 18.33
CA ASP A 163 -28.03 -2.14 17.66
C ASP A 163 -27.64 -2.34 16.18
N ALA A 164 -28.40 -3.19 15.48
CA ALA A 164 -28.18 -3.45 14.06
C ALA A 164 -28.29 -2.18 13.20
N SER A 165 -29.13 -1.21 13.58
CA SER A 165 -29.30 0.03 12.84
C SER A 165 -28.08 0.95 12.99
N VAL A 166 -27.57 1.10 14.22
CA VAL A 166 -26.36 1.90 14.52
C VAL A 166 -25.16 1.30 13.80
N ARG A 167 -25.05 -0.03 13.85
CA ARG A 167 -24.00 -0.78 13.15
C ARG A 167 -24.06 -0.54 11.63
N GLN A 168 -25.24 -0.66 11.03
CA GLN A 168 -25.39 -0.42 9.60
C GLN A 168 -25.03 1.02 9.22
N ARG A 169 -25.52 2.02 9.95
CA ARG A 169 -25.18 3.44 9.71
C ARG A 169 -23.68 3.69 9.82
N TYR A 170 -23.02 3.07 10.79
CA TYR A 170 -21.56 3.13 10.92
C TYR A 170 -20.86 2.51 9.70
N CYS A 171 -21.30 1.32 9.27
CA CYS A 171 -20.72 0.63 8.12
C CYS A 171 -20.88 1.46 6.83
N ASP A 172 -22.06 2.03 6.60
CA ASP A 172 -22.33 2.88 5.45
C ASP A 172 -21.47 4.14 5.48
N PHE A 173 -21.35 4.78 6.65
CA PHE A 173 -20.44 5.91 6.87
C PHE A 173 -18.99 5.54 6.58
N ALA A 174 -18.49 4.45 7.15
CA ALA A 174 -17.09 4.03 6.99
C ALA A 174 -16.78 3.71 5.52
N LYS A 175 -17.67 3.01 4.81
CA LYS A 175 -17.52 2.79 3.36
C LYS A 175 -17.55 4.10 2.56
N ALA A 176 -18.41 5.04 2.94
CA ALA A 176 -18.45 6.35 2.29
C ALA A 176 -17.17 7.16 2.51
N ILE A 177 -16.59 7.12 3.72
CA ILE A 177 -15.30 7.75 4.01
C ILE A 177 -14.16 7.08 3.24
N ALA A 178 -14.20 5.75 3.07
CA ALA A 178 -13.25 5.06 2.22
C ALA A 178 -13.37 5.51 0.76
N TRP A 179 -14.60 5.61 0.25
CA TRP A 179 -14.90 6.14 -1.09
C TRP A 179 -14.41 7.57 -1.27
N ALA A 180 -14.57 8.44 -0.26
CA ALA A 180 -14.07 9.82 -0.29
C ALA A 180 -12.56 9.88 -0.54
N GLY A 181 -11.80 8.94 0.03
CA GLY A 181 -10.36 8.82 -0.18
C GLY A 181 -9.98 8.44 -1.61
N MET A 182 -10.76 7.60 -2.29
CA MET A 182 -10.40 7.10 -3.63
C MET A 182 -11.04 7.85 -4.79
N ASN A 183 -12.33 8.17 -4.68
CA ASN A 183 -13.19 8.58 -5.81
C ASN A 183 -13.90 9.92 -5.60
N GLY A 184 -13.90 10.47 -4.37
CA GLY A 184 -14.61 11.71 -4.05
C GLY A 184 -13.87 13.00 -4.42
N GLY A 185 -12.59 12.92 -4.77
CA GLY A 185 -11.69 14.07 -4.99
C GLY A 185 -10.84 13.94 -6.25
#